data_AF-A0A1Y4KZT3-F1
#
_entry.id   AF-A0A1Y4KZT3-F1
#
_cell.length_a   1.000
_cell.length_b   1.000
_cell.length_c   1.000
_cell.angle_alpha   90.00
_cell.angle_beta   90.00
_cell.angle_gamma   90.00
#
_symmetry.space_group_name_H-M   'P 1'
#
loop_
_entity.id
_entity.type
_entity.pdbx_description
1 polymer ?
#
loop_
_entity_poly.entity_id
_entity_poly.type
_entity_poly.pdbx_seq_one_letter_code
_entity_poly.pdbx_strand_id
1 'polypeptide(L)' 'MTRAEFDAIFEKCKKKYLPTNQAEIQKKLSTFADQDGKVSPQALAIFSFIETVQYTNDMLYAVLSEALDVED' A
#
# COMPACT_ATOMS: atom_id res chain seq x y z
N MET A 1 -19.14 16.40 -1.37
CA MET A 1 -18.59 15.36 -2.25
C MET A 1 -19.70 14.42 -2.69
N THR A 2 -19.89 14.28 -4.00
CA THR A 2 -20.75 13.27 -4.62
C THR A 2 -20.01 11.94 -4.73
N ARG A 3 -20.72 10.84 -5.01
CA ARG A 3 -20.09 9.53 -5.23
C ARG A 3 -19.08 9.55 -6.39
N ALA A 4 -19.40 10.24 -7.48
CA ALA A 4 -18.52 10.32 -8.65
C ALA A 4 -17.22 11.09 -8.34
N GLU A 5 -17.30 12.15 -7.53
CA GLU A 5 -16.13 12.89 -7.06
C GLU A 5 -15.24 12.03 -6.16
N PHE A 6 -15.84 11.27 -5.24
CA PHE A 6 -15.11 10.33 -4.39
C PHE A 6 -14.43 9.24 -5.23
N ASP A 7 -15.15 8.60 -6.16
CA ASP A 7 -14.61 7.53 -7.00
C ASP A 7 -13.43 8.03 -7.85
N ALA A 8 -13.47 9.29 -8.31
CA ALA A 8 -12.38 9.92 -9.05
C ALA A 8 -11.13 10.16 -8.17
N ILE A 9 -11.32 10.67 -6.95
CA ILE A 9 -10.22 10.85 -5.97
C ILE A 9 -9.63 9.49 -5.61
N PHE A 10 -10.48 8.51 -5.30
CA PHE A 10 -10.05 7.17 -4.94
C PHE A 10 -9.19 6.52 -6.06
N GLU A 11 -9.62 6.57 -7.31
CA GLU A 11 -8.85 6.02 -8.42
C GLU A 11 -7.54 6.79 -8.69
N LYS A 12 -7.51 8.11 -8.44
CA LYS A 12 -6.26 8.90 -8.46
C LYS A 12 -5.29 8.45 -7.36
N CYS A 13 -5.75 8.38 -6.11
CA CYS A 13 -4.94 7.94 -4.97
C CYS A 13 -4.45 6.51 -5.19
N LYS A 14 -5.33 5.61 -5.61
CA LYS A 14 -4.99 4.23 -5.96
C LYS A 14 -3.84 4.18 -6.97
N LYS A 15 -3.90 4.92 -8.08
CA LYS A 15 -2.79 4.93 -9.06
C LYS A 15 -1.47 5.48 -8.51
N LYS A 16 -1.53 6.42 -7.57
CA LYS A 16 -0.36 7.07 -6.95
C LYS A 16 0.26 6.22 -5.84
N TYR A 17 -0.56 5.54 -5.04
CA TYR A 17 -0.17 4.89 -3.79
C TYR A 17 -0.25 3.35 -3.83
N LEU A 18 -0.89 2.73 -4.83
CA LEU A 18 -0.68 1.30 -5.09
C LEU A 18 0.60 1.12 -5.90
N PRO A 19 1.62 0.46 -5.35
CA PRO A 19 2.74 0.02 -6.13
C PRO A 19 2.28 -1.19 -6.96
N THR A 20 2.14 -1.02 -8.28
CA THR A 20 2.17 -2.15 -9.21
C THR A 20 3.59 -2.71 -9.39
N ASN A 21 4.59 -2.13 -8.71
CA ASN A 21 5.98 -2.53 -8.86
C ASN A 21 6.31 -3.79 -8.04
N GLN A 22 6.08 -4.95 -8.66
CA GLN A 22 6.45 -6.25 -8.11
C GLN A 22 7.90 -6.32 -7.62
N ALA A 23 8.83 -5.56 -8.22
CA ALA A 23 10.21 -5.51 -7.78
C ALA A 23 10.39 -4.88 -6.39
N GLU A 24 9.58 -3.89 -6.03
CA GLU A 24 9.60 -3.28 -4.70
C GLU A 24 9.05 -4.23 -3.63
N ILE A 25 7.96 -4.93 -3.95
CA ILE A 25 7.40 -5.98 -3.08
C ILE A 25 8.45 -7.07 -2.84
N GLN A 26 9.12 -7.54 -3.90
CA GLN A 26 10.19 -8.53 -3.79
C GLN A 26 11.38 -8.02 -2.95
N LYS A 27 11.76 -6.74 -3.11
CA LYS A 27 12.83 -6.12 -2.33
C LYS A 27 12.47 -5.99 -0.85
N LYS A 28 11.23 -5.67 -0.51
CA LYS A 28 10.80 -5.66 0.90
C LYS A 28 10.70 -7.07 1.46
N LEU A 29 10.14 -8.00 0.69
CA LEU A 29 9.98 -9.41 1.10
C LEU A 29 11.34 -10.10 1.33
N SER A 30 12.38 -9.74 0.58
CA SER A 30 13.73 -10.32 0.78
C SER A 30 14.35 -9.99 2.14
N THR A 31 13.86 -8.95 2.84
CA THR A 31 14.29 -8.66 4.23
C THR A 31 13.80 -9.70 5.24
N PHE A 32 12.81 -10.51 4.86
CA PHE A 32 12.26 -11.61 5.65
C PHE A 32 12.84 -12.97 5.24
N ALA A 33 13.75 -12.99 4.26
CA ALA A 33 14.36 -14.22 3.79
C ALA A 33 15.47 -14.70 4.74
N ASP A 34 15.61 -16.01 4.87
CA ASP A 34 16.72 -16.64 5.59
C ASP A 34 18.03 -16.60 4.79
N GLN A 35 19.08 -17.24 5.32
CA GLN A 35 20.41 -17.28 4.71
C GLN A 35 20.41 -17.98 3.33
N ASP A 36 19.41 -18.83 3.04
CA ASP A 36 19.23 -19.52 1.76
C ASP A 36 18.32 -18.73 0.81
N GLY A 37 17.87 -17.53 1.21
CA GLY A 37 16.94 -16.71 0.44
C GLY A 37 15.49 -17.20 0.49
N LYS A 38 15.14 -18.10 1.42
CA LYS A 38 13.77 -18.61 1.56
C LYS A 38 13.00 -17.79 2.57
N VAL A 39 11.72 -17.56 2.28
CA VAL A 39 10.80 -16.89 3.20
C VAL A 39 9.86 -17.94 3.79
N SER A 40 9.79 -18.01 5.11
CA SER A 40 8.88 -18.95 5.78
C SER A 40 7.41 -18.53 5.60
N PRO A 41 6.45 -19.48 5.67
CA PRO A 41 5.03 -19.13 5.62
C PRO A 41 4.60 -18.11 6.68
N GLN A 42 5.18 -18.19 7.88
CA GLN A 42 4.91 -17.24 8.96
C GLN A 42 5.42 -15.84 8.62
N ALA A 43 6.64 -15.74 8.06
CA ALA A 43 7.21 -14.46 7.66
C ALA A 43 6.43 -13.84 6.50
N LEU A 44 5.95 -14.66 5.55
CA LEU A 44 5.07 -14.21 4.47
C LEU A 44 3.73 -13.68 5.00
N ALA A 45 3.15 -14.34 6.01
CA ALA A 45 1.91 -13.89 6.64
C ALA A 45 2.09 -12.55 7.37
N ILE A 46 3.19 -12.41 8.13
CA ILE A 46 3.54 -11.15 8.81
C ILE A 46 3.75 -10.03 7.79
N PHE A 47 4.53 -10.28 6.74
CA PHE A 47 4.75 -9.33 5.65
C PHE A 47 3.43 -8.87 5.02
N SER A 48 2.57 -9.82 4.66
CA SER A 48 1.27 -9.53 4.04
C SER A 48 0.38 -8.68 4.95
N PHE A 49 0.39 -8.96 6.26
CA PHE A 49 -0.36 -8.18 7.25
C PHE A 49 0.16 -6.75 7.36
N ILE A 50 1.48 -6.57 7.50
CA ILE A 50 2.11 -5.24 7.63
C ILE A 50 1.83 -4.40 6.38
N GLU A 51 2.08 -4.95 5.19
CA GLU A 51 1.85 -4.22 3.93
C GLU A 51 0.37 -3.86 3.76
N THR A 52 -0.56 -4.73 4.16
CA THR A 52 -2.02 -4.45 4.07
C THR A 52 -2.42 -3.30 5.00
N VAL A 53 -1.94 -3.30 6.25
CA VAL A 53 -2.24 -2.23 7.22
C VAL A 53 -1.64 -0.91 6.77
N GLN A 54 -0.37 -0.92 6.36
CA GLN A 54 0.31 0.29 5.89
C GLN A 54 -0.36 0.85 4.63
N TYR A 55 -0.68 -0.01 3.66
CA TYR A 55 -1.45 0.37 2.47
C TYR A 55 -2.81 1.00 2.82
N THR A 56 -3.54 0.39 3.76
CA THR A 56 -4.86 0.90 4.15
C THR A 56 -4.75 2.28 4.76
N ASN A 57 -3.75 2.52 5.61
CA ASN A 57 -3.50 3.84 6.19
C ASN A 57 -3.10 4.86 5.12
N ASP A 58 -2.13 4.55 4.26
CA ASP A 58 -1.64 5.47 3.22
C ASP A 58 -2.77 5.85 2.26
N MET A 59 -3.62 4.89 1.86
CA MET A 59 -4.79 5.16 1.03
C MET A 59 -5.85 6.01 1.74
N LEU A 60 -6.13 5.75 3.02
CA LEU A 60 -7.08 6.54 3.80
C LEU A 60 -6.60 7.98 3.93
N TYR A 61 -5.32 8.20 4.30
CA TYR A 61 -4.75 9.53 4.39
C TYR A 61 -4.75 10.24 3.04
N ALA A 62 -4.30 9.58 1.98
CA ALA A 62 -4.28 10.18 0.64
C ALA A 62 -5.67 10.63 0.16
N VAL A 63 -6.69 9.79 0.35
CA VAL A 63 -8.07 10.12 -0.04
C VAL A 63 -8.61 11.26 0.81
N LEU A 64 -8.32 11.27 2.12
CA LEU A 64 -8.75 12.34 3.02
C LEU A 64 -8.06 13.67 2.70
N SER A 65 -6.74 13.68 2.49
CA SER A 65 -6.00 14.90 2.12
C SER A 65 -6.53 15.50 0.82
N GLU A 66 -6.74 14.69 -0.21
CA GLU A 66 -7.29 15.14 -1.49
C GLU A 66 -8.77 15.59 -1.38
N ALA A 67 -9.58 14.92 -0.56
CA ALA A 67 -10.98 15.29 -0.37
C ALA A 67 -11.17 16.55 0.50
N LEU A 68 -10.22 16.83 1.40
CA LEU A 68 -10.25 17.96 2.31
C LEU A 68 -9.42 19.17 1.82
N ASP A 69 -8.76 19.05 0.67
CA ASP A 69 -7.83 20.04 0.10
C ASP A 69 -6.73 20.45 1.10
N VAL A 70 -6.27 19.47 1.90
CA VAL A 70 -5.18 19.65 2.85
C VAL A 70 -3.90 19.29 2.10
N GLU A 71 -3.13 20.30 1.70
CA GLU A 71 -1.77 20.08 1.21
C GLU A 71 -0.91 19.49 2.35
N ASP A 72 -0.15 18.43 2.04
CA ASP A 72 0.85 17.83 2.94
C ASP A 72 2.00 18.82 3.26
#